data_AF-A0A4Q4D2E3-F1
#
_entry.id   AF-A0A4Q4D2E3-F1
#
_cell.length_a   1.000
_cell.length_b   1.000
_cell.length_c   1.000
_cell.angle_alpha   90.00
_cell.angle_beta   90.00
_cell.angle_gamma   90.00
#
_symmetry.space_group_name_H-M   'P 1'
#
loop_
_entity.id
_entity.type
_entity.pdbx_description
1 polymer ?
#
loop_
_entity_poly.entity_id
_entity_poly.type
_entity_poly.pdbx_seq_one_letter_code
_entity_poly.pdbx_strand_id
1 'polypeptide(L)'
;MSDQQDVPTSAQGVDQKADAGCPVAHDSVTSHGSESENPAIDSPTPKTGGRPHTNRDWWPNQLDLSVLHAHSSKGNPLGEDFDYAKAFEGLDVDAVKRDITDVLTTSQDWWPADFGHYGGLMIRLSWHAAGTYRIQDGRGGAGDGSQRFAPLNSWPDNANLDKARRLLWPVKQKYGQSLSWADLLVLAGNVALESMGFKTFGFGFGRADVWEPEEIFWGPEDTWLGDERYVSDSEMAEDVGATEMGLIYVNPEGPRGNADPAAAAHFIRETFARMAMDDEETVALIAGGHTFGKTHGAGDADTHVGPEPEGAPLENQGLGWLSTHGSGKGGDTITSGLEVTWTDRPTEWSNRFFELLFAHEWELTTSPAGAKQWVAKDAEEIIPDAHDPSRKHRPTMLTTDLALRVD
;
A
#
# COMPACT_ATOMS: atom_id res chain seq x y z
N MET A 1 47.67 -12.86 52.65
CA MET A 1 46.96 -13.90 51.88
C MET A 1 45.49 -13.56 51.97
N SER A 2 44.94 -12.96 50.92
CA SER A 2 43.51 -12.71 50.75
C SER A 2 43.26 -12.79 49.24
N ASP A 3 42.50 -13.79 48.83
CA ASP A 3 41.10 -13.66 48.37
C ASP A 3 41.04 -13.14 46.93
N GLN A 4 41.03 -14.07 45.97
CA GLN A 4 40.52 -13.82 44.63
C GLN A 4 39.11 -14.40 44.53
N GLN A 5 38.18 -13.49 44.29
CA GLN A 5 36.76 -13.74 44.04
C GLN A 5 36.55 -14.21 42.61
N ASP A 6 35.67 -15.19 42.47
CA ASP A 6 35.02 -15.61 41.23
C ASP A 6 34.29 -14.44 40.57
N VAL A 7 34.45 -14.31 39.24
CA VAL A 7 33.62 -13.44 38.39
C VAL A 7 32.83 -14.35 37.43
N PRO A 8 31.50 -14.14 37.26
CA PRO A 8 30.67 -15.02 36.45
C PRO A 8 30.88 -14.78 34.95
N THR A 9 30.85 -15.88 34.19
CA THR A 9 30.77 -15.91 32.73
C THR A 9 29.45 -15.32 32.22
N SER A 10 29.55 -14.43 31.24
CA SER A 10 28.43 -13.83 30.51
C SER A 10 27.61 -14.88 29.75
N ALA A 11 26.27 -14.75 29.79
CA ALA A 11 25.29 -15.65 29.18
C ALA A 11 24.90 -15.26 27.75
N GLN A 12 25.85 -14.80 26.93
CA GLN A 12 25.63 -14.53 25.51
C GLN A 12 26.81 -15.13 24.73
N GLY A 13 26.57 -16.33 24.18
CA GLY A 13 27.54 -17.09 23.39
C GLY A 13 27.79 -16.44 22.03
N VAL A 14 28.59 -15.39 22.02
CA VAL A 14 29.21 -14.82 20.81
C VAL A 14 30.70 -14.96 20.98
N ASP A 15 31.24 -16.08 20.48
CA ASP A 15 32.63 -16.21 20.03
C ASP A 15 32.82 -17.61 19.43
N GLN A 16 32.59 -17.72 18.12
CA GLN A 16 33.34 -18.62 17.22
C GLN A 16 32.83 -18.47 15.79
N LYS A 17 33.54 -17.67 14.99
CA LYS A 17 33.98 -18.02 13.62
C LYS A 17 34.85 -16.90 13.07
N ALA A 18 36.13 -16.98 13.40
CA ALA A 18 37.19 -16.45 12.55
C ALA A 18 37.71 -17.59 11.66
N ASP A 19 38.07 -17.22 10.44
CA ASP A 19 38.96 -17.89 9.49
C ASP A 19 38.42 -19.07 8.66
N ALA A 20 37.84 -18.74 7.52
CA ALA A 20 38.13 -19.42 6.26
C ALA A 20 37.96 -18.43 5.08
N GLY A 21 39.07 -17.99 4.51
CA GLY A 21 39.08 -17.11 3.34
C GLY A 21 38.73 -17.82 2.03
N CYS A 22 38.06 -17.10 1.15
CA CYS A 22 38.11 -17.29 -0.30
C CYS A 22 38.13 -15.91 -0.98
N PRO A 23 38.95 -15.71 -2.02
CA PRO A 23 39.18 -14.40 -2.62
C PRO A 23 38.11 -14.14 -3.68
N VAL A 24 37.38 -13.03 -3.58
CA VAL A 24 36.57 -12.53 -4.70
C VAL A 24 36.96 -11.10 -4.98
N ALA A 25 37.21 -10.86 -6.26
CA ALA A 25 37.77 -9.65 -6.81
C ALA A 25 36.99 -8.40 -6.41
N HIS A 26 37.72 -7.37 -6.00
CA HIS A 26 37.25 -5.99 -6.10
C HIS A 26 37.14 -5.64 -7.58
N ASP A 27 35.92 -5.50 -8.08
CA ASP A 27 35.48 -4.35 -8.88
C ASP A 27 34.03 -4.54 -9.38
N SER A 28 33.24 -3.47 -9.24
CA SER A 28 31.91 -3.21 -9.79
C SER A 28 30.74 -4.10 -9.33
N VAL A 29 30.04 -3.64 -8.27
CA VAL A 29 28.58 -3.73 -8.23
C VAL A 29 28.07 -2.37 -7.74
N THR A 30 27.40 -1.67 -8.65
CA THR A 30 26.66 -0.43 -8.41
C THR A 30 25.48 -0.68 -7.48
N SER A 31 25.11 0.35 -6.73
CA SER A 31 23.92 0.44 -5.87
C SER A 31 22.64 0.01 -6.57
N HIS A 32 22.22 -1.23 -6.36
CA HIS A 32 20.82 -1.62 -6.51
C HIS A 32 20.33 -2.11 -5.14
N GLY A 33 19.18 -1.57 -4.72
CA GLY A 33 18.46 -2.00 -3.55
C GLY A 33 17.96 -3.43 -3.68
N SER A 34 17.25 -3.91 -2.66
CA SER A 34 16.79 -5.30 -2.62
C SER A 34 15.90 -5.65 -3.81
N GLU A 35 15.93 -6.90 -4.30
CA GLU A 35 15.05 -7.37 -5.39
C GLU A 35 13.54 -7.30 -5.02
N SER A 36 13.22 -6.93 -3.77
CA SER A 36 11.89 -6.64 -3.23
C SER A 36 11.41 -5.20 -3.39
N GLU A 37 12.22 -4.27 -3.91
CA GLU A 37 11.79 -2.88 -4.10
C GLU A 37 10.63 -2.78 -5.13
N ASN A 38 9.79 -1.74 -4.99
CA ASN A 38 8.70 -1.44 -5.89
C ASN A 38 9.39 -1.22 -7.23
N PRO A 39 9.09 -2.02 -8.26
CA PRO A 39 9.97 -2.19 -9.41
C PRO A 39 10.11 -0.92 -10.25
N ALA A 40 9.34 0.13 -9.95
CA ALA A 40 9.46 1.38 -10.64
C ALA A 40 9.65 2.60 -9.73
N ILE A 41 9.05 2.67 -8.54
CA ILE A 41 9.23 3.86 -7.67
C ILE A 41 10.26 3.56 -6.58
N ASP A 42 11.36 4.31 -6.60
CA ASP A 42 12.33 4.39 -5.52
C ASP A 42 11.66 4.51 -4.14
N SER A 43 12.06 3.61 -3.25
CA SER A 43 11.75 3.65 -1.82
C SER A 43 12.13 5.00 -1.19
N PRO A 44 11.24 5.68 -0.43
CA PRO A 44 11.54 6.97 0.21
C PRO A 44 12.82 6.95 1.06
N THR A 45 13.80 7.83 0.81
CA THR A 45 15.06 7.74 1.59
C THR A 45 14.95 8.39 2.98
N PRO A 46 15.25 7.69 4.10
CA PRO A 46 15.29 8.29 5.43
C PRO A 46 16.39 9.38 5.53
N LYS A 47 16.04 10.57 6.03
CA LYS A 47 17.01 11.67 6.24
C LYS A 47 17.57 11.63 7.67
N THR A 48 18.85 11.28 7.84
CA THR A 48 19.47 11.10 9.18
C THR A 48 20.44 12.21 9.62
N GLY A 49 20.67 13.26 8.84
CA GLY A 49 21.86 14.12 9.01
C GLY A 49 21.68 15.60 9.43
N GLY A 50 20.48 16.10 9.73
CA GLY A 50 20.24 17.55 9.84
C GLY A 50 19.38 18.03 11.01
N ARG A 51 18.82 17.14 11.83
CA ARG A 51 17.97 17.52 12.98
C ARG A 51 18.79 17.58 14.28
N PRO A 52 18.40 18.41 15.26
CA PRO A 52 18.95 18.31 16.60
C PRO A 52 18.79 16.89 17.15
N HIS A 53 19.86 16.38 17.80
CA HIS A 53 19.79 15.11 18.50
C HIS A 53 18.79 15.21 19.67
N THR A 54 17.93 14.20 19.76
CA THR A 54 17.02 13.92 20.87
C THR A 54 17.72 13.05 21.92
N ASN A 55 17.13 12.87 23.10
CA ASN A 55 17.68 11.99 24.13
C ASN A 55 17.85 10.54 23.65
N ARG A 56 16.94 10.03 22.79
CA ARG A 56 17.02 8.67 22.25
C ARG A 56 18.20 8.48 21.30
N ASP A 57 18.67 9.54 20.64
CA ASP A 57 19.87 9.46 19.80
C ASP A 57 21.14 9.19 20.65
N TRP A 58 21.13 9.56 21.94
CA TRP A 58 22.22 9.26 22.89
C TRP A 58 22.00 7.96 23.67
N TRP A 59 20.75 7.66 24.02
CA TRP A 59 20.35 6.49 24.80
C TRP A 59 19.26 5.70 24.07
N PRO A 60 19.62 4.91 23.04
CA PRO A 60 18.64 4.23 22.20
C PRO A 60 17.77 3.21 22.96
N ASN A 61 18.29 2.67 24.06
CA ASN A 61 17.58 1.72 24.93
C ASN A 61 16.79 2.39 26.08
N GLN A 62 16.68 3.73 26.08
CA GLN A 62 15.88 4.43 27.08
C GLN A 62 14.38 4.12 26.88
N LEU A 63 13.68 3.83 27.99
CA LEU A 63 12.22 3.61 27.96
C LEU A 63 11.49 4.78 27.31
N ASP A 64 10.63 4.49 26.34
CA ASP A 64 9.82 5.49 25.67
C ASP A 64 8.52 5.77 26.43
N LEU A 65 8.35 7.01 26.88
CA LEU A 65 7.11 7.48 27.50
C LEU A 65 6.29 8.38 26.57
N SER A 66 6.81 8.72 25.39
CA SER A 66 6.11 9.60 24.42
C SER A 66 4.79 8.99 23.95
N VAL A 67 4.73 7.66 23.84
CA VAL A 67 3.52 6.89 23.49
C VAL A 67 2.36 7.11 24.46
N LEU A 68 2.62 7.50 25.71
CA LEU A 68 1.57 7.81 26.71
C LEU A 68 1.00 9.23 26.55
N HIS A 69 1.59 10.03 25.67
CA HIS A 69 1.20 11.41 25.40
C HIS A 69 0.63 11.60 23.99
N ALA A 70 0.61 10.54 23.18
CA ALA A 70 -0.05 10.53 21.89
C ALA A 70 -1.56 10.79 22.03
N HIS A 71 -2.13 11.38 20.99
CA HIS A 71 -3.50 11.86 20.87
C HIS A 71 -3.93 12.78 22.01
N SER A 72 -3.01 13.65 22.46
CA SER A 72 -3.31 14.67 23.46
C SER A 72 -4.45 15.58 23.00
N SER A 73 -5.34 15.97 23.92
CA SER A 73 -6.42 16.93 23.62
C SER A 73 -5.91 18.27 23.09
N LYS A 74 -4.65 18.63 23.41
CA LYS A 74 -4.00 19.85 22.92
C LYS A 74 -3.71 19.83 21.41
N GLY A 75 -3.56 18.65 20.80
CA GLY A 75 -3.38 18.48 19.36
C GLY A 75 -4.69 18.45 18.58
N ASN A 76 -5.83 18.28 19.27
CA ASN A 76 -7.14 18.21 18.65
C ASN A 76 -7.75 19.61 18.44
N PRO A 77 -7.97 20.07 17.19
CA PRO A 77 -8.52 21.39 16.90
C PRO A 77 -10.01 21.53 17.21
N LEU A 78 -10.74 20.44 17.47
CA LEU A 78 -12.19 20.45 17.68
C LEU A 78 -12.60 20.77 19.12
N GLY A 79 -11.65 20.77 20.04
CA GLY A 79 -11.89 20.96 21.47
C GLY A 79 -12.43 19.71 22.17
N GLU A 80 -12.38 19.70 23.50
CA GLU A 80 -12.71 18.54 24.33
C GLU A 80 -14.21 18.21 24.36
N ASP A 81 -15.07 19.17 24.03
CA ASP A 81 -16.53 19.02 24.04
C ASP A 81 -17.11 18.48 22.72
N PHE A 82 -16.29 18.29 21.68
CA PHE A 82 -16.76 17.77 20.40
C PHE A 82 -17.10 16.27 20.49
N ASP A 83 -18.28 15.91 20.00
CA ASP A 83 -18.79 14.55 19.98
C ASP A 83 -19.12 14.16 18.54
N TYR A 84 -18.30 13.28 17.94
CA TYR A 84 -18.45 12.88 16.55
C TYR A 84 -19.77 12.13 16.30
N ALA A 85 -20.21 11.30 17.24
CA ALA A 85 -21.46 10.56 17.07
C ALA A 85 -22.65 11.54 16.96
N LYS A 86 -22.68 12.57 17.82
CA LYS A 86 -23.69 13.64 17.72
C LYS A 86 -23.56 14.48 16.45
N ALA A 87 -22.33 14.78 16.02
CA ALA A 87 -22.10 15.51 14.78
C ALA A 87 -22.59 14.73 13.55
N PHE A 88 -22.49 13.39 13.60
CA PHE A 88 -22.92 12.48 12.55
C PHE A 88 -24.46 12.29 12.48
N GLU A 89 -25.19 12.34 13.62
CA GLU A 89 -26.64 12.07 13.68
C GLU A 89 -27.50 12.82 12.64
N GLY A 90 -27.09 14.03 12.25
CA GLY A 90 -27.79 14.87 11.27
C GLY A 90 -27.30 14.75 9.82
N LEU A 91 -26.32 13.88 9.54
CA LEU A 91 -25.72 13.76 8.22
C LEU A 91 -26.67 13.08 7.22
N ASP A 92 -26.94 13.74 6.09
CA ASP A 92 -27.64 13.12 4.96
C ASP A 92 -26.69 12.16 4.22
N VAL A 93 -26.67 10.91 4.68
CA VAL A 93 -25.81 9.84 4.12
C VAL A 93 -26.10 9.61 2.64
N ASP A 94 -27.36 9.69 2.20
CA ASP A 94 -27.70 9.51 0.79
C ASP A 94 -27.12 10.65 -0.06
N ALA A 95 -27.10 11.88 0.46
CA ALA A 95 -26.41 12.99 -0.21
C ALA A 95 -24.91 12.76 -0.28
N VAL A 96 -24.27 12.29 0.80
CA VAL A 96 -22.83 11.97 0.81
C VAL A 96 -22.52 10.93 -0.27
N LYS A 97 -23.29 9.84 -0.35
CA LYS A 97 -23.09 8.78 -1.35
C LYS A 97 -23.28 9.31 -2.78
N ARG A 98 -24.27 10.18 -3.01
CA ARG A 98 -24.46 10.86 -4.32
C ARG A 98 -23.24 11.71 -4.69
N ASP A 99 -22.77 12.54 -3.77
CA ASP A 99 -21.60 13.40 -4.02
C ASP A 99 -20.32 12.59 -4.26
N ILE A 100 -20.12 11.48 -3.55
CA ILE A 100 -19.01 10.56 -3.83
C ILE A 100 -19.17 9.96 -5.22
N THR A 101 -20.37 9.53 -5.60
CA THR A 101 -20.63 9.02 -6.96
C THR A 101 -20.32 10.07 -8.02
N ASP A 102 -20.68 11.33 -7.79
CA ASP A 102 -20.33 12.43 -8.69
C ASP A 102 -18.80 12.58 -8.81
N VAL A 103 -18.05 12.50 -7.72
CA VAL A 103 -16.57 12.47 -7.75
C VAL A 103 -16.08 11.32 -8.61
N LEU A 104 -16.61 10.10 -8.43
CA LEU A 104 -16.17 8.91 -9.17
C LEU A 104 -16.28 9.08 -10.69
N THR A 105 -17.31 9.78 -11.18
CA THR A 105 -17.57 9.97 -12.62
C THR A 105 -17.13 11.33 -13.17
N THR A 106 -16.61 12.23 -12.33
CA THR A 106 -16.18 13.57 -12.77
C THR A 106 -14.66 13.64 -12.81
N SER A 107 -14.10 13.20 -13.95
CA SER A 107 -12.66 13.25 -14.21
C SER A 107 -12.11 14.67 -14.04
N GLN A 108 -10.98 14.78 -13.35
CA GLN A 108 -10.24 16.01 -13.13
C GLN A 108 -9.01 16.06 -14.04
N ASP A 109 -8.76 17.21 -14.67
CA ASP A 109 -7.62 17.37 -15.58
C ASP A 109 -6.26 17.14 -14.92
N TRP A 110 -6.15 17.43 -13.61
CA TRP A 110 -4.92 17.24 -12.85
C TRP A 110 -4.65 15.78 -12.47
N TRP A 111 -5.66 14.90 -12.58
CA TRP A 111 -5.52 13.46 -12.38
C TRP A 111 -6.64 12.70 -13.11
N PRO A 112 -6.56 12.51 -14.44
CA PRO A 112 -7.64 11.91 -15.23
C PRO A 112 -8.07 10.54 -14.73
N ALA A 113 -9.39 10.26 -14.77
CA ALA A 113 -9.93 8.97 -14.38
C ALA A 113 -9.67 7.91 -15.46
N ASP A 114 -9.06 6.78 -15.08
CA ASP A 114 -8.98 5.61 -15.94
C ASP A 114 -10.39 5.15 -16.33
N PHE A 115 -10.59 4.83 -17.61
CA PHE A 115 -11.89 4.37 -18.13
C PHE A 115 -13.05 5.35 -17.86
N GLY A 116 -12.74 6.62 -17.53
CA GLY A 116 -13.72 7.63 -17.12
C GLY A 116 -14.33 7.41 -15.73
N HIS A 117 -13.74 6.57 -14.86
CA HIS A 117 -14.29 6.26 -13.54
C HIS A 117 -13.20 6.02 -12.48
N TYR A 118 -13.19 6.76 -11.36
CA TYR A 118 -12.21 6.58 -10.27
C TYR A 118 -12.47 5.37 -9.35
N GLY A 119 -13.42 4.50 -9.69
CA GLY A 119 -13.87 3.42 -8.82
C GLY A 119 -12.74 2.48 -8.37
N GLY A 120 -11.91 1.99 -9.29
CA GLY A 120 -10.75 1.15 -8.94
C GLY A 120 -9.78 1.86 -7.99
N LEU A 121 -9.52 3.15 -8.22
CA LEU A 121 -8.66 3.97 -7.35
C LEU A 121 -9.24 4.12 -5.94
N MET A 122 -10.56 4.31 -5.80
CA MET A 122 -11.21 4.43 -4.49
C MET A 122 -11.35 3.10 -3.76
N ILE A 123 -11.52 1.99 -4.49
CA ILE A 123 -11.46 0.64 -3.90
C ILE A 123 -10.07 0.38 -3.33
N ARG A 124 -9.01 0.68 -4.10
CA ARG A 124 -7.63 0.60 -3.61
C ARG A 124 -7.39 1.50 -2.40
N LEU A 125 -7.88 2.74 -2.42
CA LEU A 125 -7.77 3.67 -1.29
C LEU A 125 -8.35 3.07 -0.01
N SER A 126 -9.59 2.56 -0.07
CA SER A 126 -10.27 1.98 1.08
C SER A 126 -9.62 0.68 1.54
N TRP A 127 -9.21 -0.17 0.60
CA TRP A 127 -8.46 -1.39 0.87
C TRP A 127 -7.17 -1.10 1.62
N HIS A 128 -6.33 -0.19 1.12
CA HIS A 128 -5.06 0.16 1.76
C HIS A 128 -5.26 0.89 3.09
N ALA A 129 -6.37 1.62 3.27
CA ALA A 129 -6.69 2.24 4.55
C ALA A 129 -7.00 1.17 5.61
N ALA A 130 -7.70 0.10 5.24
CA ALA A 130 -8.08 -0.99 6.15
C ALA A 130 -7.02 -2.09 6.29
N GLY A 131 -6.21 -2.30 5.25
CA GLY A 131 -5.32 -3.44 5.11
C GLY A 131 -4.01 -3.35 5.88
N THR A 132 -3.81 -2.35 6.74
CA THR A 132 -2.64 -2.31 7.64
C THR A 132 -2.89 -3.00 8.99
N TYR A 133 -4.10 -3.52 9.19
CA TYR A 133 -4.55 -4.15 10.44
C TYR A 133 -3.77 -5.43 10.77
N ARG A 134 -3.47 -5.67 12.05
CA ARG A 134 -2.84 -6.90 12.52
C ARG A 134 -3.56 -7.48 13.73
N ILE A 135 -3.78 -8.80 13.73
CA ILE A 135 -4.42 -9.49 14.87
C ILE A 135 -3.54 -9.53 16.12
N GLN A 136 -2.21 -9.48 15.94
CA GLN A 136 -1.26 -9.70 17.02
C GLN A 136 -1.37 -8.64 18.13
N ASP A 137 -1.52 -7.37 17.73
CA ASP A 137 -1.57 -6.22 18.62
C ASP A 137 -2.83 -5.35 18.42
N GLY A 138 -3.64 -5.64 17.39
CA GLY A 138 -4.84 -4.90 17.05
C GLY A 138 -4.58 -3.52 16.44
N ARG A 139 -3.32 -3.22 16.07
CA ARG A 139 -2.91 -1.92 15.48
C ARG A 139 -3.14 -1.89 13.98
N GLY A 140 -3.08 -0.69 13.42
CA GLY A 140 -3.36 -0.42 12.01
C GLY A 140 -4.85 -0.46 11.69
N GLY A 141 -5.15 -0.51 10.39
CA GLY A 141 -6.50 -0.45 9.85
C GLY A 141 -7.05 0.97 9.69
N ALA A 142 -8.32 1.06 9.30
CA ALA A 142 -8.93 2.31 8.85
C ALA A 142 -9.61 3.11 9.99
N GLY A 143 -9.45 2.69 11.25
CA GLY A 143 -10.28 3.12 12.39
C GLY A 143 -10.19 4.61 12.75
N ASP A 144 -9.13 5.29 12.32
CA ASP A 144 -8.76 6.65 12.75
C ASP A 144 -8.39 7.60 11.59
N GLY A 145 -8.34 7.07 10.35
CA GLY A 145 -7.93 7.82 9.17
C GLY A 145 -6.42 8.04 9.07
N SER A 146 -5.61 7.21 9.72
CA SER A 146 -4.14 7.33 9.78
C SER A 146 -3.42 7.32 8.43
N GLN A 147 -4.03 6.79 7.35
CA GLN A 147 -3.47 6.87 5.99
C GLN A 147 -3.23 8.32 5.50
N ARG A 148 -3.77 9.33 6.18
CA ARG A 148 -3.51 10.75 5.90
C ARG A 148 -2.16 11.24 6.45
N PHE A 149 -1.57 10.52 7.40
CA PHE A 149 -0.36 10.93 8.11
C PHE A 149 0.81 10.01 7.78
N ALA A 150 2.02 10.47 8.09
CA ALA A 150 3.21 9.65 8.05
C ALA A 150 3.12 8.48 9.05
N PRO A 151 3.74 7.32 8.78
CA PRO A 151 4.45 7.00 7.53
C PRO A 151 3.49 6.55 6.41
N LEU A 152 2.25 6.20 6.72
CA LEU A 152 1.31 5.57 5.78
C LEU A 152 1.02 6.44 4.56
N ASN A 153 0.96 7.76 4.70
CA ASN A 153 0.71 8.68 3.58
C ASN A 153 1.80 8.64 2.51
N SER A 154 2.97 8.05 2.82
CA SER A 154 4.18 8.04 2.01
C SER A 154 4.79 6.64 1.82
N TRP A 155 4.13 5.58 2.31
CA TRP A 155 4.53 4.22 1.99
C TRP A 155 4.55 4.00 0.46
N PRO A 156 5.53 3.25 -0.08
CA PRO A 156 5.59 2.94 -1.51
C PRO A 156 4.29 2.34 -2.05
N ASP A 157 3.67 1.43 -1.29
CA ASP A 157 2.42 0.78 -1.70
C ASP A 157 1.21 1.73 -1.65
N ASN A 158 1.35 2.91 -1.05
CA ASN A 158 0.33 3.96 -1.04
C ASN A 158 0.58 5.06 -2.10
N ALA A 159 1.52 4.83 -3.04
CA ALA A 159 1.78 5.73 -4.14
C ALA A 159 0.49 6.14 -4.86
N ASN A 160 0.37 7.43 -5.15
CA ASN A 160 -0.78 8.11 -5.77
C ASN A 160 -2.12 8.08 -5.00
N LEU A 161 -2.20 7.45 -3.81
CA LEU A 161 -3.38 7.56 -2.95
C LEU A 161 -3.53 8.96 -2.32
N ASP A 162 -2.47 9.77 -2.32
CA ASP A 162 -2.56 11.20 -2.04
C ASP A 162 -3.50 11.94 -3.02
N LYS A 163 -3.52 11.55 -4.31
CA LYS A 163 -4.48 12.08 -5.29
C LYS A 163 -5.89 11.57 -5.02
N ALA A 164 -6.05 10.30 -4.66
CA ALA A 164 -7.35 9.73 -4.30
C ALA A 164 -7.99 10.48 -3.10
N ARG A 165 -7.21 10.70 -2.04
CA ARG A 165 -7.64 11.51 -0.88
C ARG A 165 -7.96 12.95 -1.29
N ARG A 166 -7.17 13.55 -2.18
CA ARG A 166 -7.40 14.91 -2.70
C ARG A 166 -8.68 15.02 -3.52
N LEU A 167 -9.04 14.01 -4.31
CA LEU A 167 -10.32 13.96 -5.05
C LEU A 167 -11.54 13.97 -4.12
N LEU A 168 -11.42 13.38 -2.93
CA LEU A 168 -12.48 13.34 -1.91
C LEU A 168 -12.56 14.62 -1.04
N TRP A 169 -11.56 15.51 -1.12
CA TRP A 169 -11.52 16.73 -0.32
C TRP A 169 -12.78 17.62 -0.47
N PRO A 170 -13.33 17.87 -1.66
CA PRO A 170 -14.55 18.67 -1.81
C PRO A 170 -15.75 18.07 -1.05
N VAL A 171 -15.86 16.73 -0.99
CA VAL A 171 -16.89 16.03 -0.20
C VAL A 171 -16.65 16.28 1.28
N LYS A 172 -15.42 16.05 1.77
CA LYS A 172 -15.06 16.35 3.17
C LYS A 172 -15.33 17.81 3.53
N GLN A 173 -15.00 18.74 2.65
CA GLN A 173 -15.21 20.17 2.85
C GLN A 173 -16.70 20.52 2.97
N LYS A 174 -17.55 19.93 2.13
CA LYS A 174 -19.00 20.15 2.13
C LYS A 174 -19.66 19.66 3.42
N TYR A 175 -19.27 18.49 3.91
CA TYR A 175 -19.89 17.86 5.08
C TYR A 175 -19.20 18.17 6.42
N GLY A 176 -18.02 18.80 6.38
CA GLY A 176 -17.35 19.34 7.56
C GLY A 176 -17.11 18.28 8.63
N GLN A 177 -17.43 18.60 9.88
CA GLN A 177 -17.17 17.72 11.03
C GLN A 177 -18.21 16.62 11.23
N SER A 178 -19.31 16.63 10.46
CA SER A 178 -20.31 15.56 10.48
C SER A 178 -19.85 14.30 9.73
N LEU A 179 -18.76 14.39 8.98
CA LEU A 179 -18.16 13.27 8.26
C LEU A 179 -16.65 13.28 8.51
N SER A 180 -16.12 12.30 9.24
CA SER A 180 -14.69 12.14 9.43
C SER A 180 -14.01 11.71 8.14
N TRP A 181 -12.70 11.96 8.03
CA TRP A 181 -11.90 11.33 7.00
C TRP A 181 -11.86 9.83 7.16
N ALA A 182 -11.72 9.32 8.38
CA ALA A 182 -11.71 7.89 8.66
C ALA A 182 -12.93 7.15 8.06
N ASP A 183 -14.14 7.68 8.23
CA ASP A 183 -15.33 7.11 7.59
C ASP A 183 -15.35 7.36 6.08
N LEU A 184 -15.02 8.57 5.61
CA LEU A 184 -15.03 8.92 4.19
C LEU A 184 -14.08 8.04 3.35
N LEU A 185 -12.88 7.76 3.85
CA LEU A 185 -11.88 6.96 3.13
C LEU A 185 -12.37 5.54 2.86
N VAL A 186 -13.14 4.94 3.78
CA VAL A 186 -13.70 3.59 3.60
C VAL A 186 -15.02 3.64 2.83
N LEU A 187 -15.86 4.64 3.10
CA LEU A 187 -17.14 4.82 2.41
C LEU A 187 -16.95 4.99 0.90
N ALA A 188 -15.87 5.66 0.48
CA ALA A 188 -15.56 5.87 -0.93
C ALA A 188 -15.43 4.55 -1.72
N GLY A 189 -14.77 3.54 -1.16
CA GLY A 189 -14.66 2.20 -1.77
C GLY A 189 -16.00 1.46 -1.80
N ASN A 190 -16.80 1.55 -0.73
CA ASN A 190 -18.17 0.99 -0.73
C ASN A 190 -19.04 1.61 -1.84
N VAL A 191 -19.03 2.94 -1.97
CA VAL A 191 -19.79 3.65 -3.02
C VAL A 191 -19.27 3.29 -4.40
N ALA A 192 -17.94 3.14 -4.57
CA ALA A 192 -17.34 2.71 -5.83
C ALA A 192 -17.76 1.30 -6.25
N LEU A 193 -17.77 0.35 -5.30
CA LEU A 193 -18.29 -0.99 -5.55
C LEU A 193 -19.76 -0.95 -6.00
N GLU A 194 -20.60 -0.19 -5.30
CA GLU A 194 -22.02 -0.06 -5.62
C GLU A 194 -22.27 0.62 -6.96
N SER A 195 -21.52 1.68 -7.30
CA SER A 195 -21.66 2.39 -8.57
C SER A 195 -21.26 1.54 -9.77
N MET A 196 -20.36 0.57 -9.56
CA MET A 196 -19.90 -0.39 -10.57
C MET A 196 -20.66 -1.72 -10.54
N GLY A 197 -21.79 -1.80 -9.82
CA GLY A 197 -22.71 -2.94 -9.89
C GLY A 197 -22.50 -4.03 -8.84
N PHE A 198 -21.61 -3.85 -7.86
CA PHE A 198 -21.46 -4.75 -6.72
C PHE A 198 -22.26 -4.25 -5.51
N LYS A 199 -23.27 -5.02 -5.08
CA LYS A 199 -24.03 -4.68 -3.88
C LYS A 199 -23.23 -5.05 -2.63
N THR A 200 -22.77 -4.05 -1.90
CA THR A 200 -22.09 -4.26 -0.62
C THR A 200 -23.03 -4.81 0.46
N PHE A 201 -22.47 -5.49 1.46
CA PHE A 201 -23.24 -6.03 2.58
C PHE A 201 -23.86 -4.93 3.47
N GLY A 202 -23.11 -3.85 3.68
CA GLY A 202 -23.50 -2.70 4.47
C GLY A 202 -22.30 -1.81 4.79
N PHE A 203 -22.54 -0.74 5.55
CA PHE A 203 -21.50 0.17 6.01
C PHE A 203 -21.84 0.68 7.42
N GLY A 204 -20.83 0.71 8.29
CA GLY A 204 -20.93 1.29 9.64
C GLY A 204 -20.09 2.55 9.75
N PHE A 205 -20.70 3.64 10.19
CA PHE A 205 -20.05 4.91 10.53
C PHE A 205 -19.63 4.93 12.00
N GLY A 206 -18.80 5.91 12.38
CA GLY A 206 -18.45 6.18 13.77
C GLY A 206 -16.95 6.29 14.04
N ARG A 207 -16.12 6.22 12.99
CA ARG A 207 -14.67 6.39 13.12
C ARG A 207 -14.34 7.86 13.33
N ALA A 208 -13.82 8.23 14.49
CA ALA A 208 -13.38 9.60 14.74
C ALA A 208 -11.99 9.83 14.12
N ASP A 209 -11.75 11.02 13.57
CA ASP A 209 -10.43 11.38 13.06
C ASP A 209 -9.41 11.58 14.19
N VAL A 210 -8.18 11.14 13.95
CA VAL A 210 -7.00 11.59 14.71
C VAL A 210 -6.31 12.78 14.02
N TRP A 211 -5.44 13.43 14.79
CA TRP A 211 -4.77 14.69 14.43
C TRP A 211 -3.24 14.61 14.40
N GLU A 212 -2.71 13.44 14.74
CA GLU A 212 -1.30 13.09 14.68
C GLU A 212 -1.18 11.58 14.44
N PRO A 213 -0.07 11.11 13.85
CA PRO A 213 0.13 9.69 13.60
C PRO A 213 0.34 8.91 14.90
N GLU A 214 -0.06 7.64 14.88
CA GLU A 214 0.31 6.69 15.91
C GLU A 214 1.68 6.06 15.57
N GLU A 215 2.59 6.04 16.54
CA GLU A 215 3.88 5.35 16.42
C GLU A 215 3.65 3.84 16.58
N ILE A 216 3.71 3.11 15.46
CA ILE A 216 3.49 1.67 15.39
C ILE A 216 4.81 1.00 14.97
N PHE A 217 5.13 -0.13 15.60
CA PHE A 217 6.23 -0.97 15.12
C PHE A 217 5.83 -1.70 13.84
N TRP A 218 6.24 -1.16 12.69
CA TRP A 218 5.94 -1.72 11.36
C TRP A 218 6.97 -2.77 10.90
N GLY A 219 8.08 -2.90 11.61
CA GLY A 219 9.21 -3.77 11.30
C GLY A 219 10.54 -3.12 11.70
N PRO A 220 11.63 -3.89 11.74
CA PRO A 220 12.95 -3.43 12.17
C PRO A 220 13.73 -2.67 11.07
N GLU A 221 13.26 -2.70 9.82
CA GLU A 221 14.00 -2.23 8.66
C GLU A 221 14.27 -0.72 8.70
N ASP A 222 15.43 -0.31 8.20
CA ASP A 222 15.77 1.11 7.99
C ASP A 222 15.70 1.53 6.51
N THR A 223 15.23 0.64 5.64
CA THR A 223 14.97 0.89 4.21
C THR A 223 13.56 0.46 3.85
N TRP A 224 12.87 1.21 2.97
CA TRP A 224 11.58 0.73 2.47
C TRP A 224 11.79 -0.42 1.52
N LEU A 225 10.84 -1.35 1.59
CA LEU A 225 10.81 -2.57 0.82
C LEU A 225 12.02 -3.48 1.10
N GLY A 226 12.69 -3.23 2.23
CA GLY A 226 13.65 -4.16 2.80
C GLY A 226 12.98 -5.48 3.17
N ASP A 227 13.69 -6.56 2.91
CA ASP A 227 13.28 -7.95 3.08
C ASP A 227 13.93 -8.60 4.32
N GLU A 228 14.44 -7.79 5.26
CA GLU A 228 15.14 -8.26 6.47
C GLU A 228 14.24 -9.09 7.39
N ARG A 229 12.92 -8.92 7.29
CA ARG A 229 11.92 -9.71 8.01
C ARG A 229 11.75 -11.13 7.50
N TYR A 230 12.24 -11.48 6.31
CA TYR A 230 12.28 -12.89 5.89
C TYR A 230 13.38 -13.60 6.70
N VAL A 231 12.97 -14.50 7.60
CA VAL A 231 13.90 -15.28 8.43
C VAL A 231 14.34 -16.57 7.75
N SER A 232 13.59 -17.01 6.74
CA SER A 232 13.94 -18.08 5.80
C SER A 232 13.19 -17.90 4.48
N ASP A 233 13.36 -18.84 3.54
CA ASP A 233 12.64 -18.81 2.26
C ASP A 233 11.11 -18.99 2.39
N SER A 234 10.62 -19.44 3.54
CA SER A 234 9.21 -19.72 3.79
C SER A 234 8.69 -19.19 5.12
N GLU A 235 9.44 -18.32 5.80
CA GLU A 235 9.05 -17.78 7.10
C GLU A 235 9.40 -16.30 7.21
N MET A 236 8.52 -15.51 7.82
CA MET A 236 8.77 -14.11 8.18
C MET A 236 8.62 -13.87 9.68
N ALA A 237 9.30 -12.85 10.21
CA ALA A 237 9.30 -12.47 11.63
C ALA A 237 7.87 -12.46 12.20
N GLU A 238 7.65 -12.99 13.41
CA GLU A 238 6.30 -13.20 13.97
C GLU A 238 5.51 -11.91 14.20
N ASP A 239 6.21 -10.78 14.34
CA ASP A 239 5.66 -9.50 14.76
C ASP A 239 5.44 -8.49 13.64
N VAL A 240 5.43 -8.94 12.38
CA VAL A 240 5.13 -8.14 11.18
C VAL A 240 3.83 -8.60 10.50
N GLY A 241 3.14 -7.69 9.81
CA GLY A 241 1.88 -7.99 9.10
C GLY A 241 2.05 -8.18 7.59
N ALA A 242 3.19 -7.77 7.03
CA ALA A 242 3.47 -7.73 5.60
C ALA A 242 4.86 -8.31 5.32
N THR A 243 5.11 -8.77 4.09
CA THR A 243 6.40 -9.37 3.70
C THR A 243 7.54 -8.39 3.54
N GLU A 244 7.24 -7.10 3.37
CA GLU A 244 8.23 -6.04 3.20
C GLU A 244 7.78 -4.75 3.89
N MET A 245 8.74 -3.93 4.32
CA MET A 245 8.46 -2.64 4.94
C MET A 245 7.82 -1.67 3.94
N GLY A 246 6.63 -1.16 4.22
CA GLY A 246 5.94 -0.22 3.33
C GLY A 246 5.01 -0.86 2.30
N LEU A 247 4.86 -2.19 2.31
CA LEU A 247 3.78 -2.91 1.64
C LEU A 247 2.59 -3.13 2.58
N ILE A 248 1.40 -3.28 2.00
CA ILE A 248 0.21 -3.64 2.78
C ILE A 248 0.23 -5.13 3.17
N TYR A 249 0.50 -6.04 2.23
CA TYR A 249 0.52 -7.50 2.48
C TYR A 249 1.78 -8.18 1.92
N VAL A 250 1.83 -8.34 0.60
CA VAL A 250 2.84 -9.13 -0.12
C VAL A 250 3.38 -8.37 -1.32
N ASN A 251 4.57 -8.74 -1.79
CA ASN A 251 5.13 -8.21 -3.02
C ASN A 251 4.35 -8.73 -4.26
N PRO A 252 3.84 -7.83 -5.13
CA PRO A 252 3.03 -8.23 -6.29
C PRO A 252 3.80 -8.98 -7.37
N GLU A 253 5.12 -8.86 -7.41
CA GLU A 253 6.01 -9.62 -8.30
C GLU A 253 6.36 -11.00 -7.74
N GLY A 254 5.98 -11.32 -6.51
CA GLY A 254 6.36 -12.54 -5.78
C GLY A 254 7.39 -12.27 -4.70
N PRO A 255 7.65 -13.21 -3.78
CA PRO A 255 8.57 -13.00 -2.65
C PRO A 255 9.95 -12.55 -3.12
N ARG A 256 10.42 -11.38 -2.65
CA ARG A 256 11.69 -10.78 -3.09
C ARG A 256 11.77 -10.60 -4.62
N GLY A 257 10.64 -10.27 -5.26
CA GLY A 257 10.53 -10.06 -6.69
C GLY A 257 10.79 -11.30 -7.56
N ASN A 258 10.67 -12.52 -7.02
CA ASN A 258 11.14 -13.72 -7.72
C ASN A 258 10.24 -14.24 -8.87
N ALA A 259 9.03 -13.71 -9.05
CA ALA A 259 8.03 -14.20 -10.00
C ALA A 259 7.62 -15.67 -9.83
N ASP A 260 7.59 -16.18 -8.59
CA ASP A 260 7.10 -17.52 -8.26
C ASP A 260 5.68 -17.46 -7.65
N PRO A 261 4.62 -17.86 -8.40
CA PRO A 261 3.25 -17.85 -7.89
C PRO A 261 3.02 -18.79 -6.71
N ALA A 262 3.71 -19.94 -6.65
CA ALA A 262 3.52 -20.90 -5.56
C ALA A 262 4.15 -20.38 -4.27
N ALA A 263 5.33 -19.76 -4.36
CA ALA A 263 5.93 -19.08 -3.22
C ALA A 263 5.09 -17.87 -2.77
N ALA A 264 4.51 -17.12 -3.72
CA ALA A 264 3.60 -16.02 -3.40
C ALA A 264 2.35 -16.50 -2.64
N ALA A 265 1.75 -17.63 -3.02
CA ALA A 265 0.57 -18.19 -2.34
C ALA A 265 0.80 -18.45 -0.85
N HIS A 266 1.99 -18.96 -0.49
CA HIS A 266 2.38 -19.17 0.91
C HIS A 266 2.31 -17.87 1.72
N PHE A 267 2.97 -16.81 1.25
CA PHE A 267 3.00 -15.54 1.96
C PHE A 267 1.67 -14.76 1.88
N ILE A 268 0.86 -14.96 0.83
CA ILE A 268 -0.51 -14.45 0.76
C ILE A 268 -1.31 -15.04 1.92
N ARG A 269 -1.35 -16.37 2.04
CA ARG A 269 -2.06 -17.03 3.15
C ARG A 269 -1.55 -16.57 4.51
N GLU A 270 -0.24 -16.47 4.69
CA GLU A 270 0.35 -16.09 5.96
C GLU A 270 0.00 -14.65 6.36
N THR A 271 0.17 -13.68 5.44
CA THR A 271 -0.13 -12.26 5.71
C THR A 271 -1.62 -12.02 5.93
N PHE A 272 -2.48 -12.59 5.08
CA PHE A 272 -3.93 -12.47 5.25
C PHE A 272 -4.42 -13.10 6.55
N ALA A 273 -3.88 -14.26 6.96
CA ALA A 273 -4.18 -14.86 8.25
C ALA A 273 -3.80 -13.94 9.44
N ARG A 274 -2.64 -13.27 9.35
CA ARG A 274 -2.21 -12.25 10.34
C ARG A 274 -3.10 -11.00 10.33
N MET A 275 -3.94 -10.85 9.31
CA MET A 275 -4.94 -9.78 9.17
C MET A 275 -6.39 -10.28 9.33
N ALA A 276 -6.56 -11.44 9.97
CA ALA A 276 -7.85 -12.05 10.30
C ALA A 276 -8.68 -12.55 9.11
N MET A 277 -8.05 -12.86 7.98
CA MET A 277 -8.73 -13.43 6.81
C MET A 277 -8.34 -14.90 6.64
N ASP A 278 -9.33 -15.76 6.42
CA ASP A 278 -9.11 -17.15 6.00
C ASP A 278 -8.90 -17.28 4.48
N ASP A 279 -8.72 -18.50 3.98
CA ASP A 279 -8.49 -18.77 2.55
C ASP A 279 -9.67 -18.35 1.67
N GLU A 280 -10.92 -18.53 2.11
CA GLU A 280 -12.11 -18.15 1.35
C GLU A 280 -12.23 -16.62 1.26
N GLU A 281 -12.01 -15.94 2.39
CA GLU A 281 -12.01 -14.48 2.47
C GLU A 281 -10.87 -13.87 1.65
N THR A 282 -9.68 -14.48 1.69
CA THR A 282 -8.51 -14.05 0.94
C THR A 282 -8.75 -14.09 -0.56
N VAL A 283 -9.22 -15.24 -1.08
CA VAL A 283 -9.54 -15.38 -2.51
C VAL A 283 -10.66 -14.42 -2.92
N ALA A 284 -11.70 -14.26 -2.09
CA ALA A 284 -12.80 -13.36 -2.37
C ALA A 284 -12.36 -11.89 -2.41
N LEU A 285 -11.46 -11.48 -1.52
CA LEU A 285 -10.93 -10.11 -1.47
C LEU A 285 -10.03 -9.80 -2.67
N ILE A 286 -9.08 -10.68 -2.99
CA ILE A 286 -8.15 -10.45 -4.10
C ILE A 286 -8.91 -10.46 -5.44
N ALA A 287 -9.66 -11.52 -5.74
CA ALA A 287 -10.40 -11.61 -6.99
C ALA A 287 -11.52 -10.56 -7.09
N GLY A 288 -12.19 -10.26 -5.98
CA GLY A 288 -13.22 -9.23 -5.92
C GLY A 288 -12.66 -7.83 -6.15
N GLY A 289 -11.50 -7.51 -5.55
CA GLY A 289 -10.81 -6.24 -5.75
C GLY A 289 -10.26 -6.09 -7.17
N HIS A 290 -9.50 -7.08 -7.64
CA HIS A 290 -8.88 -7.10 -8.97
C HIS A 290 -9.87 -7.35 -10.12
N THR A 291 -11.17 -7.47 -9.83
CA THR A 291 -12.21 -7.34 -10.86
C THR A 291 -12.28 -5.93 -11.45
N PHE A 292 -11.81 -4.92 -10.70
CA PHE A 292 -11.91 -3.50 -11.04
C PHE A 292 -10.56 -2.85 -11.31
N GLY A 293 -10.57 -1.82 -12.17
CA GLY A 293 -9.43 -0.93 -12.37
C GLY A 293 -8.24 -1.60 -13.06
N LYS A 294 -7.05 -1.05 -12.76
CA LYS A 294 -5.75 -1.44 -13.31
C LYS A 294 -4.62 -1.00 -12.38
N THR A 295 -3.42 -1.53 -12.61
CA THR A 295 -2.16 -1.00 -12.07
C THR A 295 -1.57 0.07 -13.01
N HIS A 296 -0.48 0.74 -12.61
CA HIS A 296 0.17 1.78 -13.42
C HIS A 296 1.70 1.68 -13.39
N GLY A 297 2.29 1.55 -14.57
CA GLY A 297 3.70 1.34 -14.84
C GLY A 297 4.06 1.77 -16.26
N ALA A 298 3.59 2.96 -16.68
CA ALA A 298 3.75 3.45 -18.05
C ALA A 298 5.21 3.69 -18.48
N GLY A 299 6.13 3.83 -17.53
CA GLY A 299 7.56 3.97 -17.78
C GLY A 299 8.37 3.80 -16.50
N ASP A 300 9.70 3.83 -16.66
CA ASP A 300 10.70 3.81 -15.59
C ASP A 300 10.41 4.93 -14.57
N ALA A 301 10.17 4.59 -13.30
CA ALA A 301 9.88 5.61 -12.30
C ALA A 301 11.08 6.09 -11.50
N ASP A 302 12.19 5.34 -11.39
CA ASP A 302 13.46 5.83 -10.81
C ASP A 302 13.92 7.10 -11.52
N THR A 303 13.71 7.16 -12.84
CA THR A 303 14.09 8.31 -13.65
C THR A 303 13.06 9.44 -13.66
N HIS A 304 11.79 9.15 -13.36
CA HIS A 304 10.70 10.07 -13.66
C HIS A 304 9.83 10.49 -12.48
N VAL A 305 9.66 9.65 -11.47
CA VAL A 305 8.77 9.89 -10.33
C VAL A 305 9.54 10.62 -9.24
N GLY A 306 9.01 11.78 -8.85
CA GLY A 306 9.57 12.59 -7.76
C GLY A 306 9.27 12.03 -6.36
N PRO A 307 9.74 12.73 -5.31
CA PRO A 307 9.58 12.29 -3.93
C PRO A 307 8.13 12.06 -3.50
N GLU A 308 7.95 11.13 -2.58
CA GLU A 308 6.76 10.88 -1.78
C GLU A 308 6.27 12.12 -1.01
N PRO A 309 5.02 12.15 -0.50
CA PRO A 309 4.44 13.35 0.11
C PRO A 309 5.26 13.99 1.24
N GLU A 310 5.88 13.20 2.13
CA GLU A 310 6.71 13.74 3.22
C GLU A 310 8.11 14.20 2.75
N GLY A 311 8.57 13.74 1.59
CA GLY A 311 9.81 14.19 0.94
C GLY A 311 9.61 15.28 -0.11
N ALA A 312 8.36 15.60 -0.45
CA ALA A 312 8.01 16.48 -1.54
C ALA A 312 8.23 17.98 -1.24
N PRO A 313 8.55 18.81 -2.26
CA PRO A 313 8.60 20.26 -2.11
C PRO A 313 7.28 20.87 -1.62
N LEU A 314 7.36 21.99 -0.90
CA LEU A 314 6.21 22.67 -0.30
C LEU A 314 5.14 23.08 -1.35
N GLU A 315 5.58 23.45 -2.55
CA GLU A 315 4.71 23.80 -3.67
C GLU A 315 3.82 22.65 -4.15
N ASN A 316 4.14 21.40 -3.82
CA ASN A 316 3.29 20.25 -4.10
C ASN A 316 2.07 20.17 -3.17
N GLN A 317 2.04 20.97 -2.09
CA GLN A 317 0.90 21.09 -1.16
C GLN A 317 0.43 19.73 -0.63
N GLY A 318 1.37 18.91 -0.16
CA GLY A 318 1.10 17.59 0.42
C GLY A 318 0.78 16.48 -0.59
N LEU A 319 1.03 16.70 -1.88
CA LEU A 319 1.08 15.65 -2.90
C LEU A 319 2.53 15.20 -3.13
N GLY A 320 2.72 13.92 -3.43
CA GLY A 320 4.02 13.33 -3.74
C GLY A 320 4.03 12.70 -5.13
N TRP A 321 5.07 11.93 -5.44
CA TRP A 321 5.17 11.07 -6.64
C TRP A 321 4.79 11.78 -7.95
N LEU A 322 5.12 13.07 -8.07
CA LEU A 322 4.84 13.80 -9.31
C LEU A 322 5.79 13.30 -10.39
N SER A 323 5.22 12.82 -11.49
CA SER A 323 5.99 12.21 -12.58
C SER A 323 6.31 13.19 -13.69
N THR A 324 7.53 13.11 -14.21
CA THR A 324 7.98 13.79 -15.42
C THR A 324 7.83 12.93 -16.68
N HIS A 325 7.38 11.68 -16.54
CA HIS A 325 7.12 10.78 -17.67
C HIS A 325 5.88 11.25 -18.45
N GLY A 326 6.04 11.59 -19.73
CA GLY A 326 4.95 12.10 -20.56
C GLY A 326 4.23 13.28 -19.91
N SER A 327 2.93 13.14 -19.66
CA SER A 327 2.09 14.12 -18.97
C SER A 327 2.06 13.97 -17.44
N GLY A 328 2.67 12.90 -16.91
CA GLY A 328 2.77 12.53 -15.50
C GLY A 328 1.47 11.99 -14.88
N LYS A 329 0.46 11.71 -15.71
CA LYS A 329 -0.89 11.29 -15.31
C LYS A 329 -1.64 10.65 -16.49
N GLY A 330 -2.83 10.11 -16.26
CA GLY A 330 -3.61 9.43 -17.29
C GLY A 330 -2.84 8.26 -17.91
N GLY A 331 -2.73 8.21 -19.24
CA GLY A 331 -2.00 7.15 -19.94
C GLY A 331 -0.50 7.05 -19.61
N ASP A 332 0.08 8.09 -19.01
CA ASP A 332 1.50 8.16 -18.61
C ASP A 332 1.69 7.92 -17.10
N THR A 333 0.68 7.38 -16.41
CA THR A 333 0.73 7.22 -14.95
C THR A 333 1.69 6.12 -14.54
N ILE A 334 2.44 6.36 -13.45
CA ILE A 334 3.30 5.37 -12.81
C ILE A 334 2.96 5.34 -11.31
N THR A 335 2.69 4.14 -10.78
CA THR A 335 2.31 3.88 -9.38
C THR A 335 3.08 2.70 -8.80
N SER A 336 2.92 1.50 -9.36
CA SER A 336 3.58 0.28 -8.84
C SER A 336 4.64 -0.27 -9.79
N GLY A 337 4.79 0.35 -10.96
CA GLY A 337 5.64 -0.18 -12.02
C GLY A 337 5.00 -1.29 -12.84
N LEU A 338 3.95 -1.93 -12.34
CA LEU A 338 3.19 -2.95 -13.07
C LEU A 338 2.17 -2.28 -14.00
N GLU A 339 1.95 -2.83 -15.18
CA GLU A 339 0.97 -2.34 -16.16
C GLU A 339 0.00 -3.47 -16.52
N VAL A 340 -0.89 -3.79 -15.57
CA VAL A 340 -1.86 -4.87 -15.60
C VAL A 340 -3.28 -4.32 -15.55
N THR A 341 -4.14 -4.81 -16.43
CA THR A 341 -5.59 -4.60 -16.38
C THR A 341 -6.24 -5.97 -16.47
N TRP A 342 -6.91 -6.38 -15.39
CA TRP A 342 -7.33 -7.77 -15.19
C TRP A 342 -8.53 -8.18 -16.05
N THR A 343 -9.46 -7.25 -16.31
CA THR A 343 -10.74 -7.56 -16.96
C THR A 343 -10.99 -6.68 -18.17
N ASP A 344 -11.78 -7.18 -19.13
CA ASP A 344 -12.31 -6.39 -20.25
C ASP A 344 -13.47 -5.47 -19.84
N ARG A 345 -13.81 -5.46 -18.53
CA ARG A 345 -14.82 -4.58 -17.94
C ARG A 345 -14.33 -3.96 -16.61
N PRO A 346 -13.28 -3.12 -16.63
CA PRO A 346 -12.62 -2.64 -15.41
C PRO A 346 -13.51 -1.79 -14.49
N THR A 347 -14.68 -1.35 -14.96
CA THR A 347 -15.64 -0.51 -14.24
C THR A 347 -16.99 -1.19 -14.02
N GLU A 348 -17.05 -2.52 -14.14
CA GLU A 348 -18.26 -3.32 -13.95
C GLU A 348 -17.96 -4.59 -13.14
N TRP A 349 -18.75 -4.84 -12.11
CA TRP A 349 -18.69 -6.10 -11.37
C TRP A 349 -19.00 -7.27 -12.30
N SER A 350 -18.12 -8.27 -12.31
CA SER A 350 -18.25 -9.44 -13.16
C SER A 350 -17.42 -10.59 -12.63
N ASN A 351 -17.56 -11.77 -13.23
CA ASN A 351 -16.68 -12.91 -12.94
C ASN A 351 -15.44 -12.95 -13.86
N ARG A 352 -15.17 -11.86 -14.59
CA ARG A 352 -14.17 -11.82 -15.67
C ARG A 352 -12.74 -12.04 -15.17
N PHE A 353 -12.42 -11.64 -13.94
CA PHE A 353 -11.13 -11.95 -13.32
C PHE A 353 -10.86 -13.46 -13.35
N PHE A 354 -11.75 -14.27 -12.76
CA PHE A 354 -11.61 -15.73 -12.74
C PHE A 354 -11.71 -16.35 -14.13
N GLU A 355 -12.65 -15.89 -14.95
CA GLU A 355 -12.79 -16.40 -16.31
C GLU A 355 -11.49 -16.23 -17.10
N LEU A 356 -10.83 -15.08 -16.99
CA LEU A 356 -9.57 -14.83 -17.68
C LEU A 356 -8.40 -15.60 -17.04
N LEU A 357 -8.28 -15.58 -15.70
CA LEU A 357 -7.24 -16.29 -14.95
C LEU A 357 -7.14 -17.78 -15.34
N PHE A 358 -8.30 -18.44 -15.47
CA PHE A 358 -8.40 -19.86 -15.76
C PHE A 358 -8.56 -20.20 -17.24
N ALA A 359 -8.97 -19.27 -18.11
CA ALA A 359 -9.11 -19.53 -19.55
C ALA A 359 -7.79 -19.50 -20.32
N HIS A 360 -6.75 -18.87 -19.76
CA HIS A 360 -5.49 -18.65 -20.46
C HIS A 360 -4.32 -19.39 -19.81
N GLU A 361 -3.32 -19.71 -20.63
CA GLU A 361 -1.97 -20.00 -20.16
C GLU A 361 -1.17 -18.71 -20.11
N TRP A 362 -0.27 -18.59 -19.14
CA TRP A 362 0.43 -17.34 -18.83
C TRP A 362 1.93 -17.46 -19.14
N GLU A 363 2.53 -16.39 -19.65
CA GLU A 363 3.98 -16.21 -19.77
C GLU A 363 4.45 -15.00 -18.99
N LEU A 364 5.60 -15.15 -18.34
CA LEU A 364 6.29 -14.06 -17.69
C LEU A 364 6.72 -13.04 -18.75
N THR A 365 6.44 -11.77 -18.47
CA THR A 365 6.81 -10.64 -19.29
C THR A 365 7.23 -9.48 -18.39
N THR A 366 7.56 -8.35 -19.00
CA THR A 366 8.03 -7.17 -18.32
C THR A 366 7.14 -5.98 -18.69
N SER A 367 6.74 -5.21 -17.69
CA SER A 367 6.01 -3.95 -17.88
C SER A 367 6.86 -2.92 -18.63
N PRO A 368 6.29 -1.80 -19.11
CA PRO A 368 7.07 -0.68 -19.62
C PRO A 368 8.07 -0.09 -18.61
N ALA A 369 7.84 -0.29 -17.31
CA ALA A 369 8.70 0.17 -16.23
C ALA A 369 9.77 -0.86 -15.80
N GLY A 370 9.78 -2.08 -16.34
CA GLY A 370 10.75 -3.11 -15.94
C GLY A 370 10.23 -4.15 -14.95
N ALA A 371 8.98 -4.02 -14.47
CA ALA A 371 8.39 -4.93 -13.49
C ALA A 371 8.00 -6.30 -14.09
N LYS A 372 8.18 -7.38 -13.33
CA LYS A 372 7.78 -8.74 -13.68
C LYS A 372 6.27 -8.90 -13.55
N GLN A 373 5.61 -9.20 -14.66
CA GLN A 373 4.18 -9.46 -14.73
C GLN A 373 3.86 -10.58 -15.70
N TRP A 374 2.59 -10.97 -15.81
CA TRP A 374 2.18 -12.08 -16.65
C TRP A 374 1.23 -11.60 -17.75
N VAL A 375 1.37 -12.18 -18.93
CA VAL A 375 0.49 -11.94 -20.08
C VAL A 375 -0.04 -13.25 -20.63
N ALA A 376 -1.27 -13.25 -21.11
CA ALA A 376 -1.88 -14.42 -21.72
C ALA A 376 -1.17 -14.81 -23.03
N LYS A 377 -0.77 -16.08 -23.12
CA LYS A 377 -0.18 -16.69 -24.32
C LYS A 377 -1.21 -16.80 -25.44
N ASP A 378 -0.82 -16.41 -26.64
CA ASP A 378 -1.61 -16.56 -27.88
C ASP A 378 -3.06 -16.04 -27.80
N ALA A 379 -3.32 -15.06 -26.93
CA ALA A 379 -4.65 -14.49 -26.71
C ALA A 379 -4.91 -13.23 -27.54
N GLU A 380 -6.18 -12.98 -27.87
CA GLU A 380 -6.61 -11.75 -28.55
C GLU A 380 -6.52 -10.52 -27.62
N GLU A 381 -6.35 -9.34 -28.22
CA GLU A 381 -6.39 -8.06 -27.51
C GLU A 381 -7.84 -7.65 -27.23
N ILE A 382 -8.32 -7.99 -26.03
CA ILE A 382 -9.70 -7.75 -25.60
C ILE A 382 -9.83 -6.69 -24.49
N ILE A 383 -8.74 -6.43 -23.77
CA ILE A 383 -8.74 -5.53 -22.62
C ILE A 383 -8.70 -4.09 -23.13
N PRO A 384 -9.64 -3.20 -22.74
CA PRO A 384 -9.65 -1.82 -23.22
C PRO A 384 -8.46 -1.03 -22.65
N ASP A 385 -7.94 -0.09 -23.44
CA ASP A 385 -7.04 0.94 -22.91
C ASP A 385 -7.82 1.96 -22.07
N ALA A 386 -7.21 2.49 -21.01
CA ALA A 386 -7.86 3.39 -20.06
C ALA A 386 -8.15 4.79 -20.63
N HIS A 387 -7.40 5.24 -21.63
CA HIS A 387 -7.46 6.60 -22.17
C HIS A 387 -7.55 6.68 -23.70
N ASP A 388 -7.33 5.58 -24.42
CA ASP A 388 -7.51 5.50 -25.87
C ASP A 388 -8.55 4.42 -26.26
N PRO A 389 -9.80 4.79 -26.59
CA PRO A 389 -10.85 3.81 -26.90
C PRO A 389 -10.59 3.01 -28.19
N SER A 390 -9.59 3.40 -28.99
CA SER A 390 -9.20 2.67 -30.20
C SER A 390 -8.17 1.56 -29.93
N ARG A 391 -7.57 1.53 -28.73
CA ARG A 391 -6.53 0.57 -28.34
C ARG A 391 -7.09 -0.50 -27.43
N LYS A 392 -6.55 -1.70 -27.58
CA LYS A 392 -6.80 -2.84 -26.71
C LYS A 392 -5.48 -3.56 -26.41
N HIS A 393 -5.49 -4.35 -25.35
CA HIS A 393 -4.35 -5.09 -24.84
C HIS A 393 -4.73 -6.56 -24.62
N ARG A 394 -3.72 -7.43 -24.60
CA ARG A 394 -3.91 -8.82 -24.17
C ARG A 394 -4.21 -8.89 -22.66
N PRO A 395 -4.93 -9.92 -22.18
CA PRO A 395 -5.10 -10.15 -20.75
C PRO A 395 -3.76 -10.24 -20.02
N THR A 396 -3.69 -9.64 -18.84
CA THR A 396 -2.51 -9.58 -17.98
C THR A 396 -2.87 -9.91 -16.53
N MET A 397 -1.90 -10.40 -15.76
CA MET A 397 -2.04 -10.80 -14.35
C MET A 397 -0.75 -10.48 -13.58
N LEU A 398 -0.86 -10.33 -12.27
CA LEU A 398 0.27 -10.27 -11.34
C LEU A 398 0.75 -11.68 -10.97
N THR A 399 1.95 -11.80 -10.40
CA THR A 399 2.41 -13.08 -9.82
C THR A 399 1.47 -13.52 -8.70
N THR A 400 1.00 -12.57 -7.88
CA THR A 400 0.06 -12.81 -6.79
C THR A 400 -1.35 -13.20 -7.26
N ASP A 401 -1.75 -12.86 -8.49
CA ASP A 401 -3.00 -13.35 -9.07
C ASP A 401 -2.88 -14.81 -9.49
N LEU A 402 -1.75 -15.17 -10.12
CA LEU A 402 -1.47 -16.56 -10.49
C LEU A 402 -1.33 -17.48 -9.28
N ALA A 403 -0.97 -16.93 -8.12
CA ALA A 403 -0.91 -17.66 -6.86
C ALA A 403 -2.25 -18.34 -6.55
N LEU A 404 -3.39 -17.65 -6.78
CA LEU A 404 -4.74 -18.16 -6.56
C LEU A 404 -5.16 -19.31 -7.48
N ARG A 405 -4.36 -19.59 -8.52
CA ARG A 405 -4.60 -20.67 -9.47
C ARG A 405 -3.78 -21.92 -9.12
N VAL A 406 -2.63 -21.76 -8.47
CA VAL A 406 -1.67 -22.84 -8.24
C VAL A 406 -1.79 -23.45 -6.85
N ASP A 407 -2.50 -22.78 -5.94
CA ASP A 407 -2.81 -23.16 -4.57
C ASP A 407 -4.23 -22.65 -4.23
#